data_AF-A0A2G9TE07-F1
#
_entry.id   AF-A0A2G9TE07-F1
#
_cell.length_a   1.000
_cell.length_b   1.000
_cell.length_c   1.000
_cell.angle_alpha   90.00
_cell.angle_beta   90.00
_cell.angle_gamma   90.00
#
_symmetry.space_group_name_H-M   'P 1'
#
loop_
_entity.id
_entity.type
_entity.pdbx_description
1 polymer ?
#
loop_
_entity_poly.entity_id
_entity_poly.type
_entity_poly.pdbx_seq_one_letter_code
_entity_poly.pdbx_strand_id
1 'polypeptide(L)' 'DITLTADGKDTYEEVKKARRYRECKRTAGVSTTDLVGRMLLLTKCHHVSEEHMDQHRERARTLST' A
#
# COMPACT_ATOMS: atom_id res chain seq x y z
N ASP A 1 2.61 12.97 -2.61
CA ASP A 1 1.35 12.39 -2.09
C ASP A 1 0.25 13.43 -2.22
N ILE A 2 -1.00 13.06 -2.49
CA ILE A 2 -2.09 14.04 -2.66
C ILE A 2 -2.87 14.15 -1.35
N THR A 3 -2.86 15.33 -0.75
CA THR A 3 -3.40 15.57 0.60
C THR A 3 -4.37 16.74 0.57
N LEU A 4 -5.44 16.61 -0.21
CA LEU A 4 -6.47 17.64 -0.37
C LEU A 4 -7.72 17.31 0.45
N THR A 5 -8.34 18.34 1.00
CA THR A 5 -9.71 18.30 1.52
C THR A 5 -10.71 18.12 0.37
N ALA A 6 -11.97 17.83 0.69
CA ALA A 6 -13.03 17.69 -0.31
C ALA A 6 -13.19 18.93 -1.19
N ASP A 7 -12.90 20.12 -0.64
CA ASP A 7 -12.96 21.41 -1.34
C ASP A 7 -11.67 21.74 -2.13
N GLY A 8 -10.71 20.81 -2.20
CA GLY A 8 -9.45 20.99 -2.94
C GLY A 8 -8.37 21.80 -2.21
N LYS A 9 -8.59 22.15 -0.94
CA LYS A 9 -7.58 22.82 -0.10
C LYS A 9 -6.57 21.83 0.46
N ASP A 10 -5.28 22.18 0.47
CA ASP A 10 -4.22 21.37 1.07
C ASP A 10 -4.47 21.14 2.57
N THR A 11 -4.52 19.88 2.99
CA THR A 11 -4.80 19.48 4.38
C THR A 11 -3.68 19.91 5.33
N TYR A 12 -2.46 20.10 4.81
CA TYR A 12 -1.29 20.57 5.55
C TYR A 12 -0.98 22.06 5.32
N GLU A 13 -1.93 22.85 4.80
CA GLU A 13 -1.69 24.25 4.41
C GLU A 13 -1.07 25.09 5.54
N GLU A 14 -1.63 25.04 6.74
CA GLU A 14 -1.19 25.88 7.87
C GLU A 14 0.26 25.58 8.28
N VAL A 15 0.62 24.29 8.38
CA VAL A 15 1.97 23.87 8.77
C VAL A 15 3.00 24.11 7.66
N LYS A 16 2.57 24.04 6.39
CA LYS A 16 3.39 24.42 5.23
C LYS A 16 3.65 25.92 5.22
N LYS A 17 2.62 26.76 5.43
CA LYS A 17 2.75 28.23 5.53
C LYS A 17 3.67 28.65 6.68
N ALA A 18 3.60 27.95 7.81
CA ALA A 18 4.49 28.16 8.96
C ALA A 18 5.93 27.65 8.74
N ARG A 19 6.28 27.08 7.57
CA ARG A 19 7.58 26.46 7.26
C ARG A 19 7.98 25.33 8.23
N ARG A 20 6.98 24.60 8.74
CA ARG A 20 7.16 23.47 9.69
C ARG A 20 6.88 22.10 9.05
N TYR A 21 6.71 22.05 7.73
CA TYR A 21 6.48 20.82 6.97
C TYR A 21 7.74 20.42 6.17
N ARG A 22 8.10 19.14 6.19
CA ARG A 22 9.17 18.57 5.36
C ARG A 22 8.72 17.24 4.78
N GLU A 23 8.85 17.08 3.47
CA GLU A 23 8.50 15.84 2.77
C GLU A 23 9.69 14.88 2.71
N CYS A 24 9.40 13.59 2.71
CA CYS A 24 10.37 12.52 2.49
C CYS A 24 9.89 11.59 1.39
N LYS A 25 10.83 10.83 0.80
CA LYS A 25 10.48 9.81 -0.20
C LYS A 25 9.80 8.64 0.50
N ARG A 26 8.77 8.09 -0.16
CA ARG A 26 8.14 6.84 0.27
C ARG A 26 9.12 5.68 0.12
N THR A 27 9.10 4.75 1.08
CA THR A 27 9.86 3.49 0.98
C THR A 27 9.33 2.65 -0.18
N ALA A 28 10.24 2.27 -1.08
CA ALA A 28 9.89 1.40 -2.21
C ALA A 28 9.59 -0.02 -1.74
N GLY A 29 8.71 -0.71 -2.47
CA GLY A 29 8.47 -2.13 -2.28
C GLY A 29 7.64 -2.54 -1.06
N VAL A 30 7.05 -1.58 -0.34
CA VAL A 30 6.22 -1.88 0.83
C VAL A 30 5.07 -0.90 1.00
N SER A 31 3.89 -1.44 1.36
CA SER A 31 2.74 -0.69 1.83
C SER A 31 1.85 -1.57 2.70
N THR A 32 0.94 -0.98 3.47
CA THR A 32 -0.06 -1.75 4.23
C THR A 32 -0.94 -2.58 3.31
N THR A 33 -1.37 -2.03 2.18
CA THR A 33 -2.15 -2.75 1.16
C THR A 33 -1.37 -3.91 0.55
N ASP A 34 -0.08 -3.73 0.29
CA ASP A 34 0.80 -4.79 -0.19
C ASP A 34 0.86 -5.95 0.81
N LEU A 35 1.17 -5.67 2.08
CA LEU A 35 1.23 -6.71 3.12
C LEU A 35 -0.11 -7.44 3.28
N VAL A 36 -1.22 -6.71 3.31
CA VAL A 36 -2.57 -7.31 3.38
C VAL A 36 -2.85 -8.16 2.13
N GLY A 37 -2.45 -7.72 0.95
CA GLY A 37 -2.56 -8.51 -0.29
C GLY A 37 -1.84 -9.85 -0.19
N ARG A 38 -0.61 -9.86 0.34
CA ARG A 38 0.14 -11.10 0.59
C ARG A 38 -0.55 -12.01 1.60
N MET A 39 -1.07 -11.44 2.69
CA MET A 39 -1.83 -12.20 3.69
C MET A 39 -3.07 -12.86 3.09
N LEU A 40 -3.82 -12.13 2.25
CA LEU A 40 -5.02 -12.64 1.61
C LEU A 40 -4.72 -13.76 0.61
N LEU A 41 -3.65 -13.64 -0.18
CA LEU A 41 -3.22 -14.69 -1.11
C LEU A 41 -2.84 -16.00 -0.41
N LEU A 42 -2.29 -15.91 0.82
CA LEU A 42 -1.81 -17.07 1.58
C LEU A 42 -2.85 -17.68 2.53
N THR A 43 -4.00 -17.03 2.76
CA THR A 43 -5.01 -17.48 3.73
C THR A 43 -6.35 -17.86 3.09
N LYS A 44 -6.59 -17.50 1.82
CA LYS A 44 -7.80 -17.84 1.05
C LYS A 44 -7.71 -19.21 0.37
N CYS A 45 -7.00 -20.17 0.96
CA CYS A 45 -6.72 -21.49 0.35
C CYS A 45 -7.99 -22.28 -0.03
N HIS A 46 -9.09 -22.08 0.69
CA HIS A 46 -10.37 -22.78 0.45
C HIS A 46 -11.11 -22.31 -0.82
N HIS A 47 -10.70 -21.19 -1.43
CA HIS A 47 -11.28 -20.70 -2.69
C HIS A 47 -10.43 -21.07 -3.92
N VAL A 48 -9.37 -21.85 -3.73
CA VAL A 48 -8.32 -22.08 -4.72
C VAL A 48 -8.05 -23.58 -4.78
N SER A 49 -8.00 -24.16 -5.98
CA SER A 49 -7.59 -25.55 -6.14
C SER A 49 -6.13 -25.72 -5.71
N GLU A 50 -5.75 -26.93 -5.25
CA GLU A 50 -4.38 -27.22 -4.81
C GLU A 50 -3.34 -26.87 -5.88
N GLU A 51 -3.67 -27.07 -7.16
CA GLU A 51 -2.84 -26.73 -8.33
C GLU A 51 -2.50 -25.23 -8.45
N HIS A 52 -3.33 -24.35 -7.88
CA HIS A 52 -3.16 -22.89 -7.97
C HIS A 52 -2.53 -22.25 -6.72
N MET A 53 -2.29 -23.05 -5.67
CA MET A 53 -1.66 -22.57 -4.43
C MET A 53 -0.22 -22.09 -4.65
N ASP A 54 0.54 -22.78 -5.50
CA ASP A 54 1.91 -22.38 -5.84
C ASP A 54 1.95 -21.03 -6.58
N GLN A 55 0.98 -20.80 -7.47
CA GLN A 55 0.85 -19.51 -8.15
C GLN A 55 0.53 -18.37 -7.16
N HIS A 56 -0.34 -18.62 -6.17
CA HIS A 56 -0.64 -17.64 -5.12
C HIS A 56 0.59 -17.33 -4.25
N ARG A 57 1.38 -18.35 -3.91
CA ARG A 57 2.61 -18.19 -3.15
C ARG A 57 3.64 -17.35 -3.91
N GLU A 58 3.77 -17.58 -5.22
CA GLU A 58 4.68 -16.83 -6.07
C GLU A 58 4.21 -15.39 -6.27
N ARG A 59 2.91 -15.18 -6.47
CA ARG A 59 2.31 -13.84 -6.51
C ARG A 59 2.50 -13.08 -5.19
N ALA A 60 2.36 -13.73 -4.05
CA ALA A 60 2.59 -13.11 -2.74
C ALA A 60 4.06 -12.72 -2.51
N ARG A 61 5.01 -13.47 -3.08
CA ARG A 61 6.44 -13.15 -3.01
C ARG A 61 6.84 -11.97 -3.88
N THR A 62 6.21 -11.86 -5.04
CA THR A 62 6.52 -10.86 -6.06
C THR A 62 5.63 -9.61 -5.97
N LEU A 63 4.67 -9.57 -5.03
CA LEU A 63 3.79 -8.43 -4.85
C LEU A 63 4.60 -7.20 -4.44
N SER A 64 4.52 -6.14 -5.25
CA SER A 64 5.15 -4.85 -5.00
C SER A 64 6.70 -4.82 -5.03
N THR A 65 7.38 -5.94 -5.29
CA THR A 65 8.83 -6.01 -5.58
C THR A 65 9.17 -5.71 -7.03
#